data_AF-A0A7Y0PHT2-F1
#
_entry.id   AF-A0A7Y0PHT2-F1
#
_cell.length_a   1.000
_cell.length_b   1.000
_cell.length_c   1.000
_cell.angle_alpha   90.00
_cell.angle_beta   90.00
_cell.angle_gamma   90.00
#
_symmetry.space_group_name_H-M   'P 1'
#
loop_
_entity.id
_entity.type
_entity.pdbx_description
1 polymer ?
#
loop_
_entity_poly.entity_id
_entity_poly.type
_entity_poly.pdbx_seq_one_letter_code
_entity_poly.pdbx_strand_id
1 'polypeptide(L)'
;MFRRIVQSLIVIAVTTAILASTGPAWAAPPEPSPTARLSAIIANIQGWIVGMLVGVATLFVTYGGARRMSSNGDPTEIEKANSIIRNGLIGYALAFLAPILLALVQGWIKV
;
A
#
# COMPACT_ATOMS: atom_id res chain seq x y z
N MET A 1 -1.09 1.00 29.57
CA MET A 1 0.18 1.07 28.81
C MET A 1 0.03 0.76 27.32
N PHE A 2 -0.76 -0.25 26.92
CA PHE A 2 -0.90 -0.70 25.52
C PHE A 2 -1.34 0.39 24.52
N ARG A 3 -2.27 1.29 24.90
CA ARG A 3 -2.70 2.44 24.07
C ARG A 3 -1.56 3.40 23.72
N ARG A 4 -0.61 3.61 24.64
CA ARG A 4 0.55 4.49 24.41
C ARG A 4 1.54 3.86 23.44
N ILE A 5 1.73 2.54 23.50
CA ILE A 5 2.62 1.79 22.61
C ILE A 5 2.08 1.78 21.18
N VAL A 6 0.78 1.53 21.00
CA VAL A 6 0.14 1.56 19.66
C VAL A 6 0.18 2.97 19.06
N GLN A 7 -0.09 4.01 19.86
CA GLN A 7 0.05 5.40 19.41
C GLN A 7 1.49 5.76 19.06
N SER A 8 2.47 5.25 19.81
CA SER A 8 3.90 5.46 19.51
C SER A 8 4.30 4.83 18.19
N LEU A 9 3.83 3.60 17.90
CA LEU A 9 4.13 2.90 16.66
C LEU A 9 3.49 3.58 15.43
N ILE A 10 2.26 4.07 15.57
CA ILE A 10 1.57 4.84 14.52
C ILE A 10 2.29 6.17 14.27
N VAL A 11 2.69 6.88 15.34
CA VAL A 11 3.44 8.12 15.21
C VAL A 11 4.79 7.86 14.57
N ILE A 12 5.54 6.83 14.99
CA ILE A 12 6.84 6.48 14.40
C ILE A 12 6.69 6.16 12.91
N ALA A 13 5.68 5.37 12.51
CA ALA A 13 5.42 5.05 11.10
C ALA A 13 5.02 6.28 10.26
N VAL A 14 4.28 7.23 10.84
CA VAL A 14 3.94 8.50 10.19
C VAL A 14 5.16 9.41 10.11
N THR A 15 6.01 9.44 11.14
CA THR A 15 7.20 10.30 11.16
C THR A 15 8.28 9.79 10.21
N THR A 16 8.47 8.47 10.08
CA THR A 16 9.36 7.89 9.07
C THR A 16 8.85 8.13 7.65
N ALA A 17 7.53 8.11 7.43
CA ALA A 17 6.94 8.46 6.15
C ALA A 17 7.15 9.95 5.79
N ILE A 18 7.15 10.85 6.78
CA ILE A 18 7.40 12.28 6.57
C ILE A 18 8.88 12.57 6.32
N LEU A 19 9.81 11.92 7.05
CA LEU A 19 11.25 12.11 6.81
C LEU A 19 11.72 11.56 5.46
N ALA A 20 11.03 10.57 4.89
CA ALA A 20 11.33 10.07 3.55
C ALA A 20 10.96 11.06 2.41
N SER A 21 10.27 12.17 2.72
CA SER A 21 9.79 13.14 1.73
C SER A 21 10.77 14.29 1.41
N THR A 22 11.92 14.37 2.09
CA THR A 22 12.96 15.36 1.77
C THR A 22 13.75 14.92 0.55
N GLY A 23 13.19 15.14 -0.64
CA GLY A 23 13.89 14.98 -1.91
C GLY A 23 15.01 16.04 -2.08
N PRO A 24 16.16 15.71 -2.69
CA PRO A 24 17.20 16.70 -2.95
C PRO A 24 16.68 17.77 -3.91
N ALA A 25 17.11 19.02 -3.73
CA ALA A 25 16.89 20.09 -4.70
C ALA A 25 17.76 19.80 -5.94
N TRP A 26 17.19 19.10 -6.92
CA TRP A 26 17.89 18.73 -8.15
C TRP A 26 17.79 19.85 -9.19
N ALA A 27 18.93 20.24 -9.74
CA ALA A 27 19.02 20.92 -11.02
C ALA A 27 18.17 20.18 -12.06
N ALA A 28 17.46 20.91 -12.92
CA ALA A 28 16.55 20.35 -13.91
C ALA A 28 17.27 19.25 -14.73
N PRO A 29 16.85 17.98 -14.60
CA PRO A 29 17.39 16.89 -15.41
C PRO A 29 17.13 17.17 -16.89
N PRO A 30 17.95 16.63 -17.81
CA PRO A 30 17.65 16.67 -19.24
C PRO A 30 16.22 16.17 -19.47
N GLU A 31 15.43 16.95 -20.22
CA GLU A 31 14.03 16.68 -20.49
C GLU A 31 13.88 15.23 -21.00
N PRO A 32 13.14 14.37 -20.29
CA PRO A 32 12.94 12.99 -20.73
C PRO A 32 12.30 12.99 -22.11
N SER A 33 12.69 12.04 -22.96
CA SER A 33 12.04 11.85 -24.26
C SER A 33 10.51 11.80 -24.07
N PRO A 34 9.71 12.26 -25.05
CA PRO A 34 8.24 12.26 -24.91
C PRO A 34 7.66 10.91 -24.46
N THR A 35 8.27 9.81 -24.92
CA THR A 35 7.96 8.43 -24.52
C THR A 35 8.29 8.12 -23.06
N ALA A 36 9.45 8.57 -22.57
CA ALA A 36 9.84 8.42 -21.17
C ALA A 36 8.93 9.23 -20.22
N ARG A 37 8.50 10.44 -20.63
CA ARG A 37 7.56 11.25 -19.86
C ARG A 37 6.19 10.58 -19.71
N LEU A 38 5.66 10.01 -20.80
CA LEU A 38 4.37 9.30 -20.75
C LEU A 38 4.44 8.07 -19.84
N SER A 39 5.55 7.32 -19.92
CA SER A 39 5.80 6.16 -19.05
C SER A 39 5.87 6.56 -17.57
N ALA A 40 6.48 7.71 -17.27
CA ALA A 40 6.56 8.25 -15.91
C ALA A 40 5.19 8.68 -15.37
N ILE A 41 4.33 9.30 -16.19
CA ILE A 41 2.97 9.69 -15.77
C ILE A 41 2.14 8.44 -15.47
N ILE A 42 2.20 7.41 -16.33
CA ILE A 42 1.51 6.14 -16.13
C ILE A 42 1.97 5.49 -14.82
N ALA A 43 3.28 5.42 -14.57
CA ALA A 43 3.84 4.84 -13.36
C ALA A 43 3.41 5.61 -12.09
N ASN A 44 3.34 6.95 -12.15
CA ASN A 44 2.89 7.78 -11.03
C ASN A 44 1.40 7.57 -10.72
N ILE A 45 0.53 7.58 -11.73
CA ILE A 45 -0.91 7.32 -11.56
C ILE A 45 -1.10 5.91 -10.98
N GLN A 46 -0.38 4.92 -11.50
CA GLN A 46 -0.42 3.57 -11.00
C GLN A 46 0.04 3.48 -9.53
N GLY A 47 1.15 4.13 -9.19
CA GLY A 47 1.64 4.20 -7.81
C GLY A 47 0.61 4.82 -6.87
N TRP A 48 -0.08 5.87 -7.31
CA TRP A 48 -1.16 6.49 -6.55
C TRP A 48 -2.35 5.54 -6.34
N ILE A 49 -2.80 4.85 -7.38
CA ILE A 49 -3.88 3.86 -7.29
C ILE A 49 -3.50 2.72 -6.35
N VAL A 50 -2.30 2.14 -6.51
CA VAL A 50 -1.79 1.07 -5.64
C VAL A 50 -1.68 1.57 -4.20
N GLY A 51 -1.18 2.78 -3.98
CA GLY A 51 -1.10 3.39 -2.65
C GLY A 51 -2.46 3.51 -1.98
N MET A 52 -3.49 3.95 -2.72
CA MET A 52 -4.87 3.99 -2.22
C MET A 52 -5.42 2.59 -1.89
N LEU A 53 -5.22 1.61 -2.77
CA LEU A 53 -5.64 0.23 -2.53
C LEU A 53 -4.96 -0.38 -1.29
N VAL A 54 -3.66 -0.16 -1.15
CA VAL A 54 -2.88 -0.61 0.03
C VAL A 54 -3.37 0.09 1.30
N GLY A 55 -3.67 1.38 1.23
CA GLY A 55 -4.25 2.12 2.35
C GLY A 55 -5.59 1.53 2.81
N VAL A 56 -6.49 1.27 1.86
CA VAL A 56 -7.80 0.64 2.15
C VAL A 56 -7.63 -0.79 2.70
N ALA A 57 -6.76 -1.60 2.11
CA ALA A 57 -6.48 -2.95 2.59
C ALA A 57 -5.94 -2.95 4.04
N THR A 58 -5.05 -2.01 4.35
CA THR A 58 -4.53 -1.81 5.71
C THR A 58 -5.65 -1.46 6.70
N LEU A 59 -6.64 -0.67 6.27
CA LEU A 59 -7.84 -0.39 7.05
C LEU A 59 -8.64 -1.67 7.35
N PHE A 60 -8.89 -2.51 6.35
CA PHE A 60 -9.63 -3.77 6.53
C PHE A 60 -8.89 -4.75 7.45
N VAL A 61 -7.57 -4.85 7.34
CA VAL A 61 -6.75 -5.66 8.24
C VAL A 61 -6.82 -5.13 9.68
N THR A 62 -6.75 -3.81 9.85
CA THR A 62 -6.88 -3.18 11.18
C THR A 62 -8.25 -3.41 11.79
N TYR A 63 -9.32 -3.27 11.01
CA TYR A 63 -10.69 -3.50 11.45
C TYR A 63 -10.94 -4.97 11.80
N GLY A 64 -10.49 -5.91 10.95
CA GLY A 64 -10.57 -7.34 11.22
C GLY A 64 -9.76 -7.74 12.46
N GLY A 65 -8.57 -7.14 12.66
CA GLY A 65 -7.74 -7.33 13.85
C GLY A 65 -8.42 -6.84 15.13
N ALA A 66 -9.02 -5.66 15.10
CA ALA A 66 -9.79 -5.13 16.22
C ALA A 66 -10.99 -6.03 16.56
N ARG A 67 -11.72 -6.50 15.55
CA ARG A 67 -12.87 -7.41 15.74
C ARG A 67 -12.44 -8.77 16.31
N ARG A 68 -11.29 -9.29 15.91
CA ARG A 68 -10.70 -10.51 16.47
C ARG A 68 -10.34 -10.34 17.95
N MET A 69 -9.85 -9.18 18.36
CA MET A 69 -9.55 -8.90 19.78
C MET A 69 -10.81 -8.83 20.64
N SER A 70 -11.94 -8.38 20.09
CA SER A 70 -13.22 -8.32 20.81
C SER A 70 -13.99 -9.64 20.87
N SER A 71 -13.48 -10.72 20.27
CA SER A 71 -14.25 -11.97 20.11
C SER A 71 -14.42 -12.79 21.40
N ASN A 72 -13.81 -12.39 22.54
CA ASN A 72 -13.88 -13.06 23.85
C ASN A 72 -13.70 -14.60 23.83
N GLY A 73 -13.02 -15.14 22.82
CA GLY A 73 -12.79 -16.57 22.63
C GLY A 73 -13.90 -17.32 21.87
N ASP A 74 -14.98 -16.68 21.43
CA ASP A 74 -16.00 -17.34 20.60
C ASP A 74 -15.42 -17.68 19.21
N PRO A 75 -15.31 -18.98 18.86
CA PRO A 75 -14.77 -19.40 17.58
C PRO A 75 -15.55 -18.83 16.39
N THR A 76 -16.85 -18.56 16.55
CA THR A 76 -17.72 -18.03 15.49
C THR A 76 -17.33 -16.60 15.11
N GLU A 77 -17.04 -15.75 16.08
CA GLU A 77 -16.66 -14.36 15.85
C GLU A 77 -15.22 -14.23 15.33
N ILE A 78 -14.34 -15.17 15.73
CA ILE A 78 -12.97 -15.26 15.19
C ILE A 78 -12.99 -15.63 13.71
N GLU A 79 -13.85 -16.56 13.29
CA GLU A 79 -13.96 -16.98 11.90
C GLU A 79 -14.50 -15.85 11.00
N LYS A 80 -15.46 -15.07 11.50
CA LYS A 80 -15.95 -13.86 10.82
C LYS A 80 -14.85 -12.81 10.65
N ALA A 81 -14.05 -12.57 11.69
CA ALA A 81 -12.92 -11.66 11.62
C ALA A 81 -11.84 -12.14 10.62
N ASN A 82 -11.58 -13.45 10.58
CA ASN A 82 -10.70 -14.09 9.61
C ASN A 82 -11.14 -13.87 8.17
N SER A 83 -12.45 -14.00 7.90
CA SER A 83 -13.01 -13.78 6.56
C SER A 83 -12.76 -12.35 6.08
N ILE A 84 -12.93 -11.35 6.95
CA ILE A 84 -12.65 -9.93 6.64
C ILE A 84 -11.17 -9.73 6.29
N ILE A 85 -10.27 -10.30 7.09
CA ILE A 85 -8.82 -10.19 6.86
C ILE A 85 -8.42 -10.88 5.55
N ARG A 86 -8.97 -12.07 5.26
CA ARG A 86 -8.73 -12.80 4.00
C ARG A 86 -9.17 -11.99 2.78
N ASN A 87 -10.36 -11.41 2.82
CA ASN A 87 -10.86 -10.58 1.72
C ASN A 87 -10.00 -9.33 1.52
N GLY A 88 -9.54 -8.71 2.61
CA GLY A 88 -8.57 -7.60 2.55
C GLY A 88 -7.22 -7.99 1.94
N LEU A 89 -6.69 -9.17 2.29
CA LEU A 89 -5.45 -9.71 1.73
C LEU A 89 -5.59 -10.06 0.24
N ILE A 90 -6.74 -10.59 -0.18
CA ILE A 90 -7.02 -10.85 -1.60
C ILE A 90 -7.02 -9.52 -2.39
N GLY A 91 -7.62 -8.47 -1.82
CA GLY A 91 -7.57 -7.11 -2.40
C GLY A 91 -6.14 -6.57 -2.51
N TYR A 92 -5.29 -6.85 -1.52
CA TYR A 92 -3.86 -6.51 -1.57
C TYR A 92 -3.17 -7.25 -2.71
N ALA A 93 -3.35 -8.58 -2.82
CA ALA A 93 -2.75 -9.37 -3.90
C ALA A 93 -3.16 -8.88 -5.30
N LEU A 94 -4.43 -8.52 -5.49
CA LEU A 94 -4.94 -7.97 -6.74
C LEU A 94 -4.29 -6.62 -7.11
N ALA A 95 -4.01 -5.77 -6.10
CA ALA A 95 -3.38 -4.47 -6.31
C ALA A 95 -1.95 -4.57 -6.89
N PHE A 96 -1.18 -5.58 -6.46
CA PHE A 96 0.18 -5.81 -6.95
C PHE A 96 0.21 -6.47 -8.33
N LEU A 97 -0.88 -7.12 -8.77
CA LEU A 97 -0.92 -7.72 -10.10
C LEU A 97 -0.82 -6.66 -11.21
N ALA A 98 -1.44 -5.49 -11.04
CA ALA A 98 -1.43 -4.43 -12.04
C ALA A 98 0.00 -3.94 -12.41
N PRO A 99 0.90 -3.60 -11.46
CA PRO A 99 2.26 -3.16 -11.80
C PRO A 99 3.12 -4.27 -12.38
N ILE A 100 2.94 -5.52 -11.94
CA ILE A 100 3.66 -6.67 -12.50
C ILE A 100 3.33 -6.84 -13.98
N LEU A 101 2.05 -6.75 -14.36
CA LEU A 101 1.63 -6.84 -15.76
C LEU A 101 2.22 -5.71 -16.63
N LEU A 102 2.26 -4.48 -16.13
CA LEU A 102 2.88 -3.36 -16.85
C LEU A 102 4.39 -3.57 -17.03
N ALA A 103 5.08 -4.01 -15.97
CA ALA A 103 6.51 -4.29 -16.02
C ALA A 103 6.85 -5.38 -17.04
N LEU A 104 6.02 -6.42 -17.13
CA LEU A 104 6.15 -7.45 -18.16
C LEU A 104 6.03 -6.84 -19.55
N VAL A 105 4.97 -6.07 -19.84
CA VAL A 105 4.76 -5.42 -21.14
C VAL A 105 5.93 -4.50 -21.52
N GLN A 106 6.44 -3.70 -20.59
CA GLN A 106 7.60 -2.85 -20.83
C GLN A 106 8.89 -3.65 -21.06
N GLY A 107 9.01 -4.84 -20.47
CA GLY A 107 10.11 -5.77 -20.72
C GLY A 107 10.16 -6.24 -22.18
N TRP A 108 9.00 -6.52 -22.78
CA TRP A 108 8.90 -6.92 -24.19
C TRP A 108 9.22 -5.78 -25.17
N ILE A 109 8.88 -4.54 -24.82
CA ILE A 109 9.10 -3.37 -25.69
C ILE A 109 10.58 -2.95 -25.72
N LYS A 110 11.38 -3.34 -24.72
CA LYS A 110 12.82 -3.06 -24.65
C LYS A 110 13.70 -4.09 -25.37
N VAL A 111 13.12 -4.95 -26.22
CA VAL A 111 13.82 -5.87 -27.13
C VAL A 111 13.98 -5.23 -28.51
#